data_AF-A0A0A9F5Y3-F1
#
_entry.id   AF-A0A0A9F5Y3-F1
#
_cell.length_a   1.000
_cell.length_b   1.000
_cell.length_c   1.000
_cell.angle_alpha   90.00
_cell.angle_beta   90.00
_cell.angle_gamma   90.00
#
_symmetry.space_group_name_H-M   'P 1'
#
loop_
_entity.id
_entity.type
_entity.pdbx_description
1 polymer ?
#
loop_
_entity_poly.entity_id
_entity_poly.type
_entity_poly.pdbx_seq_one_letter_code
_entity_poly.pdbx_strand_id
1 'polypeptide(L)'
;MLNQGLVANHADIVDYFNRRGVSAIFLFRRNLLRQLVSQLANNHDRYLKQLNGTHKAHVHTRDEANILAKYKPTLNTTSLIWSLKQADEYTCDALQNLKSIRHITIYYEDLIRNRTKLYDVLDFLKVPRRKLVSRHVKIHTKPLSEQIENWDEVYNALNGTQYESFLNADYRI
;
A
#
# COMPACT_ATOMS: atom_id res chain seq x y z
N MET A 1 -3.36 5.99 3.60
CA MET A 1 -4.25 4.81 3.56
C MET A 1 -5.64 5.29 3.21
N LEU A 2 -6.43 4.49 2.49
CA LEU A 2 -7.87 4.71 2.39
C LEU A 2 -8.43 4.78 3.81
N ASN A 3 -9.03 5.92 4.14
CA ASN A 3 -9.49 6.21 5.49
C ASN A 3 -10.65 5.27 5.82
N GLN A 4 -10.68 4.64 6.99
CA GLN A 4 -11.76 3.73 7.41
C GLN A 4 -13.15 4.37 7.26
N GLY A 5 -13.20 5.71 7.33
CA GLY A 5 -14.41 6.50 7.06
C GLY A 5 -15.03 6.29 5.68
N LEU A 6 -14.27 5.84 4.67
CA LEU A 6 -14.80 5.60 3.32
C LEU A 6 -15.74 4.39 3.30
N VAL A 7 -15.34 3.30 3.94
CA VAL A 7 -16.15 2.07 4.02
C VAL A 7 -17.23 2.21 5.09
N ALA A 8 -16.91 2.84 6.21
CA ALA A 8 -17.85 3.04 7.31
C ALA A 8 -19.07 3.90 6.92
N ASN A 9 -18.90 4.90 6.04
CA ASN A 9 -19.98 5.79 5.58
C ASN A 9 -20.32 5.57 4.10
N HIS A 10 -20.18 4.32 3.62
CA HIS A 10 -20.25 4.01 2.19
C HIS A 10 -21.55 4.46 1.52
N ALA A 11 -22.71 4.39 2.19
CA ALA A 11 -23.98 4.79 1.62
C ALA A 11 -24.00 6.28 1.20
N ASP A 12 -23.63 7.18 2.12
CA ASP A 12 -23.57 8.62 1.86
C ASP A 12 -22.49 8.97 0.84
N ILE A 13 -21.37 8.25 0.87
CA ILE A 13 -20.27 8.42 -0.09
C ILE A 13 -20.71 8.03 -1.49
N VAL A 14 -21.37 6.88 -1.65
CA VAL A 14 -21.89 6.41 -2.94
C VAL A 14 -22.86 7.43 -3.51
N ASP A 15 -23.82 7.91 -2.70
CA ASP A 15 -24.78 8.92 -3.12
C ASP A 15 -24.08 10.21 -3.55
N TYR A 16 -23.15 10.73 -2.73
CA TYR A 16 -22.38 11.92 -3.06
C TYR A 16 -21.56 11.76 -4.35
N PHE A 17 -20.83 10.65 -4.49
CA PHE A 17 -19.95 10.40 -5.61
C PHE A 17 -20.75 10.32 -6.91
N ASN A 18 -21.89 9.63 -6.90
CA ASN A 18 -22.74 9.51 -8.07
C ASN A 18 -23.42 10.85 -8.43
N ARG A 19 -23.93 11.59 -7.45
CA ARG A 19 -24.53 12.93 -7.68
C ARG A 19 -23.53 13.94 -8.23
N ARG A 20 -22.27 13.87 -7.79
CA ARG A 20 -21.20 14.82 -8.17
C ARG A 20 -20.36 14.32 -9.34
N GLY A 21 -20.58 13.12 -9.85
CA GLY A 21 -19.78 12.52 -10.92
C GLY A 21 -18.32 12.25 -10.53
N VAL A 22 -18.06 12.00 -9.24
CA VAL A 22 -16.71 11.71 -8.74
C VAL A 22 -16.23 10.38 -9.28
N SER A 23 -15.02 10.38 -9.85
CA SER A 23 -14.34 9.16 -10.27
C SER A 23 -13.33 8.74 -9.20
N ALA A 24 -13.39 7.48 -8.76
CA ALA A 24 -12.48 6.93 -7.76
C ALA A 24 -11.40 6.04 -8.40
N ILE A 25 -10.17 6.13 -7.89
CA ILE A 25 -9.08 5.22 -8.25
C ILE A 25 -8.69 4.47 -6.98
N PHE A 26 -8.98 3.17 -6.94
CA PHE A 26 -8.53 2.31 -5.85
C PHE A 26 -7.13 1.80 -6.18
N LEU A 27 -6.17 2.13 -5.31
CA LEU A 27 -4.80 1.61 -5.39
C LEU A 27 -4.56 0.69 -4.20
N PHE A 28 -4.52 -0.62 -4.46
CA PHE A 28 -4.28 -1.65 -3.45
C PHE A 28 -2.91 -2.29 -3.62
N ARG A 29 -2.48 -3.04 -2.60
CA ARG A 29 -1.26 -3.83 -2.62
C ARG A 29 -1.63 -5.28 -2.39
N ARG A 30 -1.18 -6.18 -3.27
CA ARG A 30 -1.46 -7.61 -3.12
C ARG A 30 -0.70 -8.23 -1.95
N ASN A 31 0.53 -7.79 -1.72
CA ASN A 31 1.32 -8.24 -0.58
C ASN A 31 1.02 -7.38 0.66
N LEU A 32 0.09 -7.87 1.49
CA LEU A 32 -0.38 -7.17 2.69
C LEU A 32 0.67 -7.14 3.80
N LEU A 33 1.58 -8.12 3.88
CA LEU A 33 2.71 -8.08 4.80
C LEU A 33 3.64 -6.89 4.47
N ARG A 34 3.99 -6.72 3.19
CA ARG A 34 4.78 -5.55 2.76
C ARG A 34 4.02 -4.24 2.97
N GLN A 35 2.70 -4.24 2.82
CA GLN A 35 1.88 -3.08 3.14
C GLN A 35 2.03 -2.71 4.62
N LEU A 36 1.86 -3.68 5.52
CA LEU A 36 1.99 -3.50 6.96
C LEU A 36 3.37 -2.96 7.36
N VAL A 37 4.45 -3.58 6.88
CA VAL A 37 5.83 -3.11 7.14
C VAL A 37 6.02 -1.66 6.71
N SER A 38 5.56 -1.31 5.51
CA SER A 38 5.68 0.06 5.00
C SER A 38 4.84 1.06 5.81
N GLN A 39 3.70 0.64 6.35
CA GLN A 39 2.86 1.51 7.20
C GLN A 39 3.51 1.72 8.57
N LEU A 40 4.06 0.66 9.18
CA LEU A 40 4.77 0.75 10.46
C LEU A 40 6.01 1.63 10.36
N ALA A 41 6.81 1.50 9.30
CA ALA A 41 7.96 2.36 9.07
C ALA A 41 7.56 3.83 8.87
N ASN A 42 6.50 4.10 8.10
CA ASN A 42 5.99 5.45 7.95
C ASN A 42 5.48 6.03 9.28
N ASN A 43 4.78 5.23 10.08
CA ASN A 43 4.29 5.65 11.40
C ASN A 43 5.44 5.92 12.37
N HIS A 44 6.51 5.13 12.33
CA HIS A 44 7.70 5.35 13.14
C HIS A 44 8.34 6.72 12.83
N ASP A 45 8.54 7.05 11.55
CA ASP A 45 9.05 8.36 11.14
C ASP A 45 8.11 9.51 11.53
N ARG A 46 6.79 9.27 11.61
CA ARG A 46 5.84 10.29 12.07
C ARG A 46 6.14 10.80 13.48
N TYR A 47 6.65 9.92 14.35
CA TYR A 47 6.99 10.26 15.73
C TYR A 47 8.44 10.74 15.87
N LEU A 48 9.40 10.03 15.27
CA LEU A 48 10.82 10.35 15.41
C LEU A 48 11.28 11.48 14.49
N LYS A 49 10.57 11.71 13.39
CA LYS A 49 10.86 12.74 12.38
C LYS A 49 12.33 12.69 11.92
N GLN A 50 12.71 11.54 11.38
CA GLN A 50 14.10 11.13 11.16
C GLN A 50 14.83 12.00 10.13
N LEU A 51 14.10 12.80 9.35
CA LEU A 51 14.66 13.74 8.38
C LEU A 51 14.58 15.17 8.91
N ASN A 52 15.64 15.58 9.63
CA ASN A 52 15.79 16.93 10.18
C ASN A 52 14.60 17.40 11.03
N GLY A 53 14.04 16.51 11.86
CA GLY A 53 12.90 16.85 12.70
C GLY A 53 11.59 17.03 11.92
N THR A 54 11.53 16.57 10.67
CA THR A 54 10.31 16.57 9.84
C THR A 54 9.91 15.15 9.43
N HIS A 55 8.62 14.83 9.55
CA HIS A 55 8.06 13.59 8.99
C HIS A 55 7.93 13.71 7.46
N LYS A 56 8.41 12.71 6.72
CA LYS A 56 8.19 12.64 5.26
C LYS A 56 7.70 11.26 4.83
N ALA A 57 6.44 11.18 4.41
CA ALA A 57 5.88 9.98 3.81
C ALA A 57 6.46 9.66 2.41
N HIS A 58 6.99 10.68 1.73
CA HIS A 58 7.62 10.56 0.41
C HIS A 58 8.90 11.38 0.38
N VAL A 59 9.95 10.80 -0.20
CA VAL A 59 11.30 11.39 -0.28
C VAL A 59 11.71 11.60 -1.72
N HIS A 60 12.65 12.52 -1.94
CA HIS A 60 13.11 12.89 -3.29
C HIS A 60 14.54 12.47 -3.59
N THR A 61 15.30 12.02 -2.58
CA THR A 61 16.68 11.58 -2.75
C THR A 61 16.87 10.14 -2.27
N ARG A 62 17.92 9.48 -2.78
CA ARG A 62 18.29 8.14 -2.32
C ARG A 62 18.78 8.15 -0.89
N ASP A 63 19.44 9.21 -0.45
CA ASP A 63 19.96 9.31 0.92
C ASP A 63 18.84 9.42 1.95
N GLU A 64 17.83 10.25 1.69
CA GLU A 64 16.63 10.32 2.53
C GLU A 64 15.91 8.96 2.58
N ALA A 65 15.76 8.31 1.42
CA ALA A 65 15.18 6.96 1.34
C ALA A 65 15.96 5.95 2.16
N ASN A 66 17.29 5.97 2.08
CA ASN A 66 18.16 5.07 2.82
C ASN A 66 18.08 5.32 4.33
N ILE A 67 17.93 6.57 4.79
CA ILE A 67 17.75 6.90 6.21
C ILE A 67 16.46 6.29 6.73
N LEU A 68 15.33 6.51 6.04
CA LEU A 68 14.02 5.99 6.47
C LEU A 68 13.97 4.46 6.41
N ALA A 69 14.61 3.84 5.41
CA ALA A 69 14.64 2.39 5.25
C ALA A 69 15.50 1.66 6.30
N LYS A 70 16.23 2.36 7.17
CA LYS A 70 17.00 1.74 8.27
C LYS A 70 16.10 1.16 9.35
N TYR A 71 14.91 1.73 9.55
CA TYR A 71 14.00 1.23 10.55
C TYR A 71 13.40 -0.10 10.11
N LYS A 72 13.52 -1.10 10.98
CA LYS A 72 12.90 -2.42 10.81
C LYS A 72 11.88 -2.63 11.92
N PRO A 73 10.58 -2.73 11.60
CA PRO A 73 9.59 -3.03 12.63
C PRO A 73 9.74 -4.47 13.12
N THR A 74 9.55 -4.66 14.43
CA THR A 74 9.21 -5.94 15.02
C THR A 74 7.71 -6.17 14.87
N LEU A 75 7.30 -7.31 14.31
CA LEU A 75 5.89 -7.65 14.11
C LEU A 75 5.38 -8.56 15.24
N ASN A 76 4.16 -8.30 15.72
CA ASN A 76 3.47 -9.19 16.66
C ASN A 76 2.89 -10.40 15.91
N THR A 77 3.60 -11.53 15.96
CA THR A 77 3.25 -12.78 15.25
C THR A 77 1.93 -13.38 15.72
N THR A 78 1.58 -13.27 17.00
CA THR A 78 0.31 -13.75 17.56
C THR A 78 -0.90 -13.11 16.88
N SER A 79 -0.80 -11.82 16.53
CA SER A 79 -1.88 -11.05 15.87
C SER A 79 -1.74 -10.92 14.36
N LEU A 80 -0.66 -11.46 13.78
CA LEU A 80 -0.27 -11.15 12.41
C LEU A 80 -1.28 -11.67 11.38
N ILE A 81 -1.66 -12.94 11.47
CA ILE A 81 -2.65 -13.55 10.57
C ILE A 81 -3.98 -12.79 10.63
N TRP A 82 -4.43 -12.42 11.84
CA TRP A 82 -5.65 -11.65 12.01
C TRP A 82 -5.54 -10.26 11.37
N SER A 83 -4.42 -9.57 11.57
CA SER A 83 -4.15 -8.26 10.95
C SER A 83 -4.15 -8.34 9.42
N LEU A 84 -3.54 -9.39 8.84
CA LEU A 84 -3.53 -9.61 7.39
C LEU A 84 -4.95 -9.89 6.86
N LYS A 85 -5.72 -10.72 7.57
CA LYS A 85 -7.11 -11.02 7.23
C LYS A 85 -7.98 -9.77 7.22
N GLN A 86 -7.89 -8.93 8.24
CA GLN A 86 -8.65 -7.69 8.34
C GLN A 86 -8.31 -6.71 7.21
N ALA A 87 -7.04 -6.63 6.80
CA ALA A 87 -6.64 -5.79 5.67
C ALA A 87 -7.19 -6.31 4.33
N ASP A 88 -7.30 -7.62 4.17
CA ASP A 88 -7.90 -8.26 3.00
C ASP A 88 -9.42 -8.03 2.96
N GLU A 89 -10.11 -8.30 4.08
CA GLU A 89 -11.55 -8.06 4.25
C GLU A 89 -11.91 -6.59 3.97
N TYR A 90 -11.11 -5.65 4.47
CA TYR A 90 -11.31 -4.23 4.18
C TYR A 90 -11.25 -3.91 2.68
N THR A 91 -10.34 -4.58 1.95
CA THR A 91 -10.22 -4.40 0.49
C THR A 91 -11.47 -4.95 -0.22
N CYS A 92 -11.93 -6.14 0.18
CA CYS A 92 -13.17 -6.74 -0.32
C CYS A 92 -14.39 -5.86 -0.03
N ASP A 93 -14.53 -5.39 1.21
CA ASP A 93 -15.64 -4.53 1.63
C ASP A 93 -15.65 -3.20 0.89
N ALA A 94 -14.48 -2.57 0.72
CA ALA A 94 -14.38 -1.34 -0.05
C ALA A 94 -14.86 -1.54 -1.50
N LEU A 95 -14.42 -2.61 -2.17
CA LEU A 95 -14.84 -2.91 -3.53
C LEU A 95 -16.34 -3.24 -3.61
N GLN A 96 -16.86 -4.01 -2.67
CA GLN A 96 -18.25 -4.42 -2.66
C GLN A 96 -19.21 -3.26 -2.35
N ASN A 97 -18.89 -2.47 -1.33
CA ASN A 97 -19.75 -1.37 -0.88
C ASN A 97 -19.73 -0.19 -1.86
N LEU A 98 -18.63 -0.02 -2.59
CA LEU A 98 -18.46 1.09 -3.54
C LEU A 98 -18.60 0.65 -5.00
N LYS A 99 -19.09 -0.57 -5.27
CA LYS A 99 -19.19 -1.14 -6.62
C LYS A 99 -20.02 -0.30 -7.60
N SER A 100 -20.97 0.49 -7.10
CA SER A 100 -21.89 1.30 -7.90
C SER A 100 -21.34 2.68 -8.26
N ILE A 101 -20.20 3.11 -7.70
CA ILE A 101 -19.55 4.36 -8.11
C ILE A 101 -18.72 4.13 -9.37
N ARG A 102 -18.46 5.19 -10.14
CA ARG A 102 -17.48 5.15 -11.23
C ARG A 102 -16.08 4.99 -10.64
N HIS A 103 -15.50 3.79 -10.74
CA HIS A 103 -14.17 3.51 -10.23
C HIS A 103 -13.31 2.65 -11.16
N ILE A 104 -11.99 2.69 -10.94
CA ILE A 104 -11.02 1.74 -11.47
C ILE A 104 -10.18 1.19 -10.30
N THR A 105 -9.84 -0.09 -10.36
CA THR A 105 -8.99 -0.75 -9.37
C THR A 105 -7.65 -1.08 -9.99
N ILE A 106 -6.58 -0.66 -9.33
CA ILE A 106 -5.19 -0.87 -9.72
C ILE A 106 -4.44 -1.49 -8.55
N TYR A 107 -3.60 -2.47 -8.83
CA TYR A 107 -2.69 -3.02 -7.84
C TYR A 107 -1.28 -2.47 -8.04
N TYR A 108 -0.63 -2.12 -6.94
CA TYR A 108 0.72 -1.57 -6.93
C TYR A 108 1.71 -2.48 -7.68
N GLU A 109 1.61 -3.79 -7.48
CA GLU A 109 2.43 -4.79 -8.16
C GLU A 109 2.32 -4.71 -9.69
N ASP A 110 1.13 -4.41 -10.23
CA ASP A 110 0.93 -4.28 -11.68
C ASP A 110 1.63 -3.04 -12.23
N LEU A 111 1.64 -1.94 -11.47
CA LEU A 111 2.33 -0.71 -11.84
C LEU A 111 3.86 -0.86 -11.83
N ILE A 112 4.38 -1.69 -10.92
CA ILE A 112 5.81 -1.99 -10.86
C ILE A 112 6.21 -2.89 -12.02
N ARG A 113 5.44 -3.94 -12.29
CA ARG A 113 5.73 -4.91 -13.36
C ARG A 113 5.50 -4.34 -14.76
N ASN A 114 4.46 -3.54 -14.94
CA ASN A 114 4.11 -2.96 -16.23
C ASN A 114 3.64 -1.50 -16.08
N ARG A 115 4.55 -0.57 -16.35
CA ARG A 115 4.26 0.87 -16.28
C ARG A 115 3.20 1.34 -17.28
N THR A 116 2.92 0.60 -18.36
CA THR A 116 1.86 0.99 -19.31
C THR A 116 0.47 0.91 -18.69
N LYS A 117 0.31 0.20 -17.55
CA LYS A 117 -0.93 0.18 -16.77
C LYS A 117 -1.38 1.56 -16.26
N LEU A 118 -0.47 2.54 -16.19
CA LEU A 118 -0.86 3.92 -15.91
C LEU A 118 -1.70 4.54 -17.04
N TYR A 119 -1.64 4.03 -18.27
CA TYR A 119 -2.49 4.50 -19.35
C TYR A 119 -3.96 4.12 -19.13
N ASP A 120 -4.25 2.96 -18.55
CA ASP A 120 -5.60 2.55 -18.16
C ASP A 120 -6.23 3.61 -17.22
N VAL A 121 -5.41 4.19 -16.32
CA VAL A 121 -5.84 5.26 -15.40
C VAL A 121 -6.09 6.58 -16.14
N LEU A 122 -5.21 6.97 -17.06
CA LEU A 122 -5.38 8.19 -17.87
C LEU A 122 -6.63 8.11 -18.75
N ASP A 123 -6.87 6.95 -19.37
CA ASP A 123 -8.05 6.69 -20.18
C ASP A 123 -9.33 6.72 -19.33
N PHE A 124 -9.30 6.08 -18.15
CA PHE A 124 -10.42 6.11 -17.20
C PHE A 124 -10.81 7.54 -16.80
N LEU A 125 -9.81 8.40 -16.56
CA LEU A 125 -9.98 9.81 -16.25
C LEU A 125 -10.29 10.68 -17.47
N LYS A 126 -10.25 10.12 -18.70
CA LYS A 126 -10.45 10.81 -19.97
C LYS A 126 -9.46 11.97 -20.18
N VAL A 127 -8.21 11.79 -19.78
CA VAL A 127 -7.14 12.77 -20.00
C VAL A 127 -6.15 12.25 -21.06
N PRO A 128 -5.43 13.14 -21.77
CA PRO A 128 -4.47 12.71 -22.78
C PRO A 128 -3.41 11.76 -22.21
N ARG A 129 -3.15 10.66 -22.94
CA ARG A 129 -2.06 9.74 -22.61
C ARG A 129 -0.73 10.47 -22.71
N ARG A 130 0.04 10.44 -21.63
CA ARG A 130 1.39 10.99 -21.58
C ARG A 130 2.25 10.17 -20.63
N LYS A 131 3.57 10.20 -20.84
CA LYS A 131 4.52 9.59 -19.92
C LYS A 131 4.40 10.27 -18.55
N LEU A 132 4.02 9.51 -17.53
CA LEU A 132 4.01 9.99 -16.14
C LEU A 132 5.39 9.79 -15.53
N VAL A 133 5.86 10.81 -14.82
CA VAL A 133 7.13 10.81 -14.09
C VAL A 133 6.88 11.30 -12.68
N SER A 134 7.63 10.76 -11.72
CA SER A 134 7.61 11.21 -10.33
C SER A 134 9.03 11.49 -9.86
N ARG A 135 9.17 12.49 -9.00
CA ARG A 135 10.42 12.75 -8.25
C ARG A 135 10.53 11.88 -7.00
N HIS A 136 9.47 11.17 -6.62
CA HIS A 136 9.47 10.31 -5.45
C HIS A 136 10.43 9.13 -5.66
N VAL A 137 11.28 8.90 -4.67
CA VAL A 137 12.18 7.75 -4.61
C VAL A 137 11.54 6.68 -3.72
N LYS A 138 11.59 5.42 -4.17
CA LYS A 138 11.08 4.28 -3.40
C LYS A 138 11.98 4.06 -2.18
N ILE A 139 11.39 4.07 -0.99
CA ILE A 139 12.10 3.89 0.29
C ILE A 139 12.50 2.43 0.48
N HIS A 140 11.51 1.53 0.54
CA HIS A 140 11.73 0.11 0.84
C HIS A 140 12.01 -0.69 -0.45
N THR A 141 13.28 -0.91 -0.78
CA THR A 141 13.73 -1.63 -1.99
C THR A 141 14.26 -3.04 -1.74
N LYS A 142 14.62 -3.36 -0.49
CA LYS A 142 15.21 -4.66 -0.08
C LYS A 142 14.17 -5.81 0.00
N PRO A 143 14.61 -7.08 0.12
CA PRO A 143 13.75 -8.18 0.53
C PRO A 143 13.07 -7.94 1.88
N LEU A 144 11.94 -8.60 2.15
CA LEU A 144 11.23 -8.45 3.43
C LEU A 144 12.07 -8.93 4.62
N SER A 145 12.87 -9.99 4.43
CA SER A 145 13.77 -10.54 5.44
C SER A 145 14.79 -9.52 5.95
N GLU A 146 15.18 -8.56 5.11
CA GLU A 146 16.07 -7.47 5.51
C GLU A 146 15.34 -6.26 6.11
N GLN A 147 14.00 -6.22 6.04
CA GLN A 147 13.17 -5.08 6.45
C GLN A 147 12.38 -5.34 7.74
N ILE A 148 12.34 -6.57 8.22
CA ILE A 148 11.63 -6.96 9.44
C ILE A 148 12.67 -7.39 10.47
N GLU A 149 12.56 -6.90 11.70
CA GLU A 149 13.56 -7.18 12.75
C GLU A 149 13.51 -8.64 13.20
N ASN A 150 12.31 -9.16 13.50
CA ASN A 150 12.09 -10.55 13.91
C ASN A 150 11.64 -11.44 12.73
N TRP A 151 12.38 -11.41 11.62
CA TRP A 151 12.00 -12.09 10.37
C TRP A 151 11.71 -13.58 10.55
N ASP A 152 12.55 -14.33 11.26
CA ASP A 152 12.39 -15.79 11.40
C ASP A 152 11.08 -16.16 12.10
N GLU A 153 10.68 -15.40 13.11
CA GLU A 153 9.38 -15.57 13.79
C GLU A 153 8.21 -15.30 12.84
N VAL A 154 8.31 -14.24 12.03
CA VAL A 154 7.30 -13.88 11.03
C VAL A 154 7.21 -14.93 9.94
N TYR A 155 8.35 -15.41 9.46
CA TYR A 155 8.43 -16.49 8.49
C TYR A 155 7.71 -17.74 9.02
N ASN A 156 8.08 -18.18 10.23
CA ASN A 156 7.48 -19.35 10.86
C ASN A 156 5.97 -19.18 11.11
N ALA A 157 5.51 -17.97 11.43
CA ALA A 157 4.08 -17.70 11.66
C ALA A 157 3.24 -17.74 10.37
N LEU A 158 3.83 -17.48 9.20
CA LEU A 158 3.12 -17.42 7.92
C LEU A 158 3.37 -18.64 7.02
N ASN A 159 4.47 -19.36 7.21
CA ASN A 159 4.81 -20.55 6.44
C ASN A 159 3.74 -21.64 6.62
N GLY A 160 3.27 -22.23 5.51
CA GLY A 160 2.19 -23.22 5.54
C GLY A 160 0.79 -22.63 5.76
N THR A 161 0.63 -21.31 5.81
CA THR A 161 -0.67 -20.63 5.89
C THR A 161 -1.11 -20.11 4.53
N GLN A 162 -2.37 -19.67 4.39
CA GLN A 162 -2.84 -18.99 3.18
C GLN A 162 -2.05 -17.72 2.81
N TYR A 163 -1.31 -17.15 3.77
CA TYR A 163 -0.50 -15.94 3.58
C TYR A 163 0.97 -16.23 3.26
N GLU A 164 1.37 -17.50 3.12
CA GLU A 164 2.75 -17.90 2.82
C GLU A 164 3.31 -17.19 1.56
N SER A 165 2.46 -16.97 0.56
CA SER A 165 2.86 -16.26 -0.68
C SER A 165 3.42 -14.86 -0.43
N PHE A 166 3.09 -14.22 0.69
CA PHE A 166 3.61 -12.90 1.07
C PHE A 166 5.08 -12.92 1.47
N LEU A 167 5.63 -14.08 1.87
CA LEU A 167 7.04 -14.25 2.24
C LEU A 167 7.96 -14.16 1.02
N ASN A 168 7.48 -14.60 -0.15
CA ASN A 168 8.30 -14.78 -1.37
C ASN A 168 8.05 -13.74 -2.46
N ALA A 169 7.02 -12.90 -2.29
CA ALA A 169 6.65 -11.87 -3.25
C ALA A 169 7.57 -10.64 -3.13
N ASP A 170 8.80 -10.79 -3.59
CA ASP A 170 9.72 -9.69 -3.84
C ASP A 170 9.36 -9.00 -5.16
N TYR A 171 9.45 -7.66 -5.17
CA TYR A 171 9.40 -6.92 -6.43
C TYR A 171 10.63 -7.30 -7.24
N ARG A 172 10.49 -8.24 -8.18
CA ARG A 172 11.43 -8.33 -9.29
C ARG A 172 11.19 -7.10 -10.15
N ILE A 173 11.91 -6.02 -9.86
CA ILE A 173 11.95 -4.78 -10.66
C ILE A 173 12.80 -5.05 -11.89
#